data_AF-A0A660V2J4-F1
#
_entry.id   AF-A0A660V2J4-F1
#
_cell.length_a   1.000
_cell.length_b   1.000
_cell.length_c   1.000
_cell.angle_alpha   90.00
_cell.angle_beta   90.00
_cell.angle_gamma   90.00
#
_symmetry.space_group_name_H-M   'P 1'
#
loop_
_entity.id
_entity.type
_entity.pdbx_description
1 polymer ?
#
loop_
_entity_poly.entity_id
_entity_poly.type
_entity_poly.pdbx_seq_one_letter_code
_entity_poly.pdbx_strand_id
1 'polypeptide(L)'
;MEQRIVKMLWDAFALFWRGRDIFRAIYQRFHREEERLRKRLRGATLRSLYKEIGFEELQKLRDECIAPSAAKLRQAAPHVETRVATALAGNLSIVYHRISLLIEHNIALEEGRSRDAADDLRTALLRYMEEIHRLIRTCERLFEELASALRNETFFIRSLYLHWQTVSPDRDALRAIYRKMYAGGMAEGLLEVAENFLRSGFYMRAKEVLEKTRSRLRLIKKQEQRNSLEARLRKLQAEVENALNKTLGGV
;
A
#
# COMPACT_ATOMS: atom_id res chain seq x y z
N MET A 1 9.08 9.47 16.69
CA MET A 1 7.89 8.74 17.20
C MET A 1 8.35 7.49 17.94
N GLU A 2 7.59 6.91 18.88
CA GLU A 2 7.98 5.63 19.49
C GLU A 2 8.13 4.53 18.42
N GLN A 3 9.21 3.76 18.46
CA GLN A 3 9.51 2.72 17.46
C GLN A 3 8.37 1.70 17.32
N ARG A 4 7.68 1.39 18.43
CA ARG A 4 6.50 0.51 18.43
C ARG A 4 5.36 1.07 17.58
N ILE A 5 5.11 2.38 17.65
CA ILE A 5 4.05 3.06 16.89
C ILE A 5 4.41 3.10 15.41
N VAL A 6 5.67 3.44 15.06
CA VAL A 6 6.13 3.42 13.66
C VAL A 6 5.99 2.03 13.06
N LYS A 7 6.30 0.97 13.83
CA LYS A 7 6.07 -0.41 13.40
C LYS A 7 4.59 -0.70 13.15
N MET A 8 3.68 -0.26 14.03
CA MET A 8 2.25 -0.45 13.81
C MET A 8 1.75 0.25 12.53
N LEU A 9 2.23 1.47 12.27
CA LEU A 9 1.90 2.22 11.06
C LEU A 9 2.44 1.54 9.80
N TRP A 10 3.68 1.03 9.86
CA TRP A 10 4.24 0.22 8.78
C TRP A 10 3.42 -1.04 8.52
N ASP A 11 3.07 -1.78 9.57
CA ASP A 11 2.28 -3.00 9.43
C ASP A 11 0.91 -2.70 8.78
N ALA A 12 0.25 -1.62 9.21
CA ALA A 12 -1.02 -1.19 8.62
C ALA A 12 -0.86 -0.80 7.14
N PHE A 13 0.21 -0.08 6.81
CA PHE A 13 0.58 0.28 5.45
C PHE A 13 0.79 -0.98 4.58
N ALA A 14 1.59 -1.93 5.05
CA ALA A 14 1.87 -3.18 4.34
C ALA A 14 0.60 -4.01 4.09
N LEU A 15 -0.24 -4.17 5.11
CA LEU A 15 -1.51 -4.87 5.01
C LEU A 15 -2.47 -4.21 4.02
N PHE A 16 -2.53 -2.87 4.03
CA PHE A 16 -3.37 -2.13 3.10
C PHE A 16 -2.94 -2.37 1.65
N TRP A 17 -1.65 -2.20 1.32
CA TRP A 17 -1.20 -2.35 -0.07
C TRP A 17 -1.36 -3.77 -0.61
N ARG A 18 -1.15 -4.79 0.23
CA ARG A 18 -1.48 -6.19 -0.10
C ARG A 18 -2.98 -6.35 -0.40
N GLY A 19 -3.83 -5.85 0.50
CA GLY A 19 -5.28 -5.87 0.34
C GLY A 19 -5.74 -5.12 -0.92
N ARG A 20 -5.13 -3.97 -1.22
CA ARG A 20 -5.39 -3.17 -2.42
C ARG A 20 -5.15 -4.01 -3.68
N ASP A 21 -4.05 -4.74 -3.75
CA ASP A 21 -3.74 -5.56 -4.93
C ASP A 21 -4.72 -6.73 -5.10
N ILE A 22 -5.13 -7.37 -4.01
CA ILE A 22 -6.20 -8.39 -4.01
C ILE A 22 -7.50 -7.77 -4.54
N PHE A 23 -7.93 -6.64 -3.97
CA PHE A 23 -9.14 -5.96 -4.40
C PHE A 23 -9.07 -5.53 -5.87
N ARG A 24 -7.92 -5.04 -6.34
CA ARG A 24 -7.74 -4.66 -7.75
C ARG A 24 -7.99 -5.84 -8.69
N ALA A 25 -7.51 -7.04 -8.35
CA ALA A 25 -7.76 -8.23 -9.16
C ALA A 25 -9.26 -8.61 -9.16
N ILE A 26 -9.92 -8.56 -8.00
CA ILE A 26 -11.37 -8.80 -7.87
C ILE A 26 -12.16 -7.78 -8.68
N TYR A 27 -11.84 -6.49 -8.54
CA TYR A 27 -12.53 -5.41 -9.22
C TYR A 27 -12.36 -5.47 -10.75
N GLN A 28 -11.19 -5.90 -11.24
CA GLN A 28 -10.99 -6.15 -12.68
C GLN A 28 -11.88 -7.27 -13.21
N ARG A 29 -12.05 -8.36 -12.45
CA ARG A 29 -12.98 -9.45 -12.85
C ARG A 29 -14.43 -8.99 -12.76
N PHE A 30 -14.80 -8.28 -11.70
CA PHE A 30 -16.12 -7.65 -11.56
C PHE A 30 -16.47 -6.77 -12.77
N HIS A 31 -15.55 -5.89 -13.19
CA HIS A 31 -15.79 -4.98 -14.31
C HIS A 31 -15.97 -5.73 -15.65
N ARG A 32 -15.35 -6.90 -15.83
CA ARG A 32 -15.59 -7.73 -17.04
C ARG A 32 -17.00 -8.30 -17.07
N GLU A 33 -17.57 -8.57 -15.89
CA GLU A 33 -18.88 -9.21 -15.74
C GLU A 33 -20.02 -8.20 -15.47
N GLU A 34 -19.71 -6.90 -15.37
CA GLU A 34 -20.66 -5.86 -14.94
C GLU A 34 -21.94 -5.83 -15.80
N GLU A 35 -21.79 -5.89 -17.13
CA GLU A 35 -22.95 -5.90 -18.04
C GLU A 35 -23.85 -7.13 -17.87
N ARG A 36 -23.27 -8.27 -17.47
CA ARG A 36 -24.05 -9.47 -17.14
C ARG A 36 -24.75 -9.32 -15.80
N LEU A 37 -24.10 -8.69 -14.82
CA LEU A 37 -24.67 -8.37 -13.51
C LEU A 37 -25.79 -7.32 -13.58
N ARG A 38 -25.83 -6.47 -14.61
CA ARG A 38 -26.94 -5.52 -14.81
C ARG A 38 -28.25 -6.20 -15.22
N LYS A 39 -28.17 -7.39 -15.82
CA LYS A 39 -29.33 -8.20 -16.20
C LYS A 39 -29.80 -9.04 -15.01
N ARG A 40 -31.09 -9.38 -15.01
CA ARG A 40 -31.64 -10.32 -14.02
C ARG A 40 -31.04 -11.70 -14.25
N LEU A 41 -30.51 -12.31 -13.18
CA LEU A 41 -29.87 -13.62 -13.23
C LEU A 41 -30.59 -14.59 -12.29
N ARG A 42 -30.67 -15.86 -12.68
CA ARG A 42 -31.11 -16.93 -11.77
C ARG A 42 -30.06 -17.09 -10.67
N GLY A 43 -30.50 -17.41 -9.44
CA GLY A 43 -29.62 -17.52 -8.27
C GLY A 43 -28.41 -18.46 -8.47
N ALA A 44 -28.60 -19.60 -9.16
CA ALA A 44 -27.49 -20.51 -9.46
C ALA A 44 -26.42 -19.88 -10.38
N THR A 45 -26.85 -19.14 -11.41
CA THR A 45 -25.95 -18.42 -12.32
C THR A 45 -25.23 -17.28 -11.59
N LEU A 46 -25.95 -16.55 -10.73
CA LEU A 46 -25.37 -15.47 -9.92
C LEU A 46 -24.27 -16.01 -8.99
N ARG A 47 -24.50 -17.13 -8.31
CA ARG A 47 -23.50 -17.77 -7.44
C ARG A 47 -22.24 -18.20 -8.20
N SER A 48 -22.38 -18.78 -9.39
CA SER A 48 -21.23 -19.13 -10.24
C SER A 48 -20.41 -17.90 -10.58
N LEU A 49 -21.08 -16.84 -11.01
CA LEU A 49 -20.45 -15.58 -11.38
C LEU A 49 -19.70 -14.94 -10.20
N TYR A 50 -20.19 -15.12 -8.98
CA TYR A 50 -19.57 -14.56 -7.79
C TYR A 50 -18.28 -15.29 -7.42
N LYS A 51 -18.27 -16.61 -7.59
CA LYS A 51 -17.03 -17.40 -7.48
C LYS A 51 -16.01 -16.93 -8.50
N GLU A 52 -16.42 -16.71 -9.75
CA GLU A 52 -15.56 -16.21 -10.82
C GLU A 52 -15.00 -14.80 -10.52
N ILE A 53 -15.81 -13.91 -9.95
CA ILE A 53 -15.37 -12.57 -9.54
C ILE A 53 -14.37 -12.63 -8.38
N GLY A 54 -14.41 -13.66 -7.54
CA GLY A 54 -13.49 -13.87 -6.42
C GLY A 54 -14.10 -13.49 -5.08
N PHE A 55 -15.34 -13.93 -4.82
CA PHE A 55 -16.04 -13.62 -3.59
C PHE A 55 -15.36 -14.18 -2.32
N GLU A 56 -14.78 -15.38 -2.40
CA GLU A 56 -13.98 -15.95 -1.31
C GLU A 56 -12.74 -15.09 -1.00
N GLU A 57 -12.15 -14.47 -2.04
CA GLU A 57 -11.01 -13.58 -1.89
C GLU A 57 -11.42 -12.24 -1.26
N LEU A 58 -12.66 -11.78 -1.43
CA LEU A 58 -13.20 -10.62 -0.70
C LEU A 58 -13.23 -10.87 0.81
N GLN A 59 -13.61 -12.08 1.23
CA GLN A 59 -13.58 -12.43 2.65
C GLN A 59 -12.15 -12.42 3.21
N LYS A 60 -11.20 -13.06 2.51
CA LYS A 60 -9.78 -13.02 2.89
C LYS A 60 -9.24 -11.59 2.94
N LEU A 61 -9.57 -10.77 1.94
CA LEU A 61 -9.25 -9.34 1.93
C LEU A 61 -9.75 -8.63 3.19
N ARG A 62 -11.02 -8.87 3.58
CA ARG A 62 -11.62 -8.26 4.76
C ARG A 62 -10.90 -8.69 6.04
N ASP A 63 -10.71 -9.99 6.21
CA ASP A 63 -10.30 -10.59 7.49
C ASP A 63 -8.78 -10.52 7.70
N GLU A 64 -7.99 -10.65 6.63
CA GLU A 64 -6.53 -10.72 6.71
C GLU A 64 -5.85 -9.37 6.45
N CYS A 65 -6.49 -8.46 5.70
CA CYS A 65 -5.88 -7.18 5.31
C CYS A 65 -6.62 -5.96 5.90
N ILE A 66 -7.91 -5.79 5.59
CA ILE A 66 -8.64 -4.56 5.91
C ILE A 66 -8.87 -4.40 7.41
N ALA A 67 -9.43 -5.42 8.08
CA ALA A 67 -9.69 -5.35 9.52
C ALA A 67 -8.40 -5.20 10.35
N PRO A 68 -7.33 -5.98 10.10
CA PRO A 68 -6.07 -5.81 10.84
C PRO A 68 -5.39 -4.47 10.57
N SER A 69 -5.45 -3.96 9.33
CA SER A 69 -4.91 -2.63 9.00
C SER A 69 -5.66 -1.52 9.76
N ALA A 70 -7.00 -1.54 9.75
CA ALA A 70 -7.82 -0.59 10.49
C ALA A 70 -7.56 -0.66 12.01
N ALA A 71 -7.43 -1.86 12.58
CA ALA A 71 -7.15 -2.05 14.00
C ALA A 71 -5.80 -1.44 14.40
N LYS A 72 -4.75 -1.68 13.62
CA LYS A 72 -3.42 -1.09 13.86
C LYS A 72 -3.42 0.43 13.77
N LEU A 73 -4.17 1.00 12.82
CA LEU A 73 -4.33 2.46 12.72
C LEU A 73 -5.04 3.05 13.93
N ARG A 74 -6.12 2.41 14.43
CA ARG A 74 -6.81 2.86 15.65
C ARG A 74 -5.90 2.77 16.88
N GLN A 75 -5.07 1.74 16.99
CA GLN A 75 -4.11 1.60 18.07
C GLN A 75 -3.00 2.66 18.00
N ALA A 76 -2.56 3.04 16.80
CA ALA A 76 -1.56 4.08 16.60
C ALA A 76 -2.12 5.50 16.81
N ALA A 77 -3.40 5.74 16.49
CA ALA A 77 -4.01 7.07 16.45
C ALA A 77 -3.81 7.94 17.72
N PRO A 78 -3.87 7.43 18.96
CA PRO A 78 -3.62 8.24 20.15
C PRO A 78 -2.17 8.76 20.27
N HIS A 79 -1.23 8.11 19.58
CA HIS A 79 0.21 8.36 19.73
C HIS A 79 0.82 9.09 18.53
N VAL A 80 0.03 9.36 17.51
CA VAL A 80 0.47 10.11 16.34
C VAL A 80 -0.62 11.12 16.01
N GLU A 81 -0.29 12.41 16.12
CA GLU A 81 -1.14 13.58 15.85
C GLU A 81 -1.50 13.71 14.36
N THR A 82 -1.93 12.63 13.72
CA THR A 82 -2.31 12.63 12.32
C THR A 82 -3.79 12.36 12.20
N ARG A 83 -4.54 13.41 11.87
CA ARG A 83 -5.91 13.32 11.34
C ARG A 83 -6.01 12.26 10.23
N VAL A 84 -4.90 12.03 9.50
CA VAL A 84 -4.73 11.02 8.46
C VAL A 84 -4.93 9.59 8.99
N ALA A 85 -4.36 9.19 10.14
CA ALA A 85 -4.51 7.84 10.67
C ALA A 85 -5.97 7.54 11.07
N THR A 86 -6.64 8.50 11.69
CA THR A 86 -8.07 8.40 12.03
C THR A 86 -8.93 8.31 10.77
N ALA A 87 -8.67 9.15 9.76
CA ALA A 87 -9.38 9.09 8.49
C ALA A 87 -9.17 7.76 7.76
N LEU A 88 -7.94 7.21 7.76
CA LEU A 88 -7.66 5.89 7.22
C LEU A 88 -8.45 4.80 7.94
N ALA A 89 -8.41 4.78 9.27
CA ALA A 89 -9.16 3.81 10.06
C ALA A 89 -10.69 3.89 9.79
N GLY A 90 -11.22 5.11 9.66
CA GLY A 90 -12.63 5.34 9.32
C GLY A 90 -13.00 4.77 7.95
N ASN A 91 -12.23 5.13 6.90
CA ASN A 91 -12.48 4.63 5.55
C ASN A 91 -12.36 3.11 5.44
N LEU A 92 -11.34 2.51 6.07
CA LEU A 92 -11.18 1.04 6.08
C LEU A 92 -12.30 0.35 6.86
N SER A 93 -12.86 0.99 7.89
CA SER A 93 -14.03 0.45 8.60
C SER A 93 -15.28 0.42 7.71
N ILE A 94 -15.45 1.42 6.84
CA ILE A 94 -16.53 1.43 5.84
C ILE A 94 -16.29 0.32 4.81
N VAL A 95 -15.06 0.14 4.31
CA VAL A 95 -14.72 -0.97 3.40
C VAL A 95 -15.04 -2.32 4.03
N TYR A 96 -14.61 -2.54 5.28
CA TYR A 96 -14.91 -3.75 6.04
C TYR A 96 -16.41 -4.02 6.11
N HIS A 97 -17.20 -2.99 6.44
CA HIS A 97 -18.64 -3.12 6.56
C HIS A 97 -19.30 -3.45 5.22
N ARG A 98 -18.89 -2.80 4.12
CA ARG A 98 -19.40 -3.11 2.78
C ARG A 98 -19.11 -4.53 2.34
N ILE A 99 -17.90 -5.03 2.59
CA ILE A 99 -17.57 -6.43 2.28
C ILE A 99 -18.40 -7.37 3.15
N SER A 100 -18.62 -7.05 4.43
CA SER A 100 -19.44 -7.87 5.33
C SER A 100 -20.90 -7.97 4.85
N LEU A 101 -21.50 -6.87 4.43
CA LEU A 101 -22.85 -6.88 3.86
C LEU A 101 -22.94 -7.73 2.61
N LEU A 102 -21.94 -7.64 1.71
CA LEU A 102 -21.89 -8.53 0.55
C LEU A 102 -21.89 -10.00 0.99
N ILE A 103 -21.05 -10.36 1.97
CA ILE A 103 -20.93 -11.73 2.50
C ILE A 103 -22.26 -12.21 3.07
N GLU A 104 -22.92 -11.38 3.89
CA GLU A 104 -24.24 -11.67 4.46
C GLU A 104 -25.29 -11.94 3.38
N HIS A 105 -25.34 -11.10 2.34
CA HIS A 105 -26.24 -11.31 1.21
C HIS A 105 -25.93 -12.61 0.44
N ASN A 106 -24.66 -12.98 0.30
CA ASN A 106 -24.28 -14.25 -0.35
C ASN A 106 -24.72 -15.46 0.48
N ILE A 107 -24.54 -15.41 1.80
CA ILE A 107 -25.00 -16.47 2.72
C ILE A 107 -26.52 -16.61 2.63
N ALA A 108 -27.27 -15.51 2.67
CA ALA A 108 -28.72 -15.54 2.54
C ALA A 108 -29.19 -16.18 1.22
N LEU A 109 -28.48 -15.92 0.12
CA LEU A 109 -28.74 -16.54 -1.18
C LEU A 109 -28.41 -18.04 -1.22
N GLU A 110 -27.38 -18.48 -0.49
CA GLU A 110 -27.01 -19.89 -0.34
C GLU A 110 -28.05 -20.66 0.48
N GLU A 111 -28.56 -20.04 1.54
CA GLU A 111 -29.59 -20.61 2.42
C GLU A 111 -31.00 -20.58 1.80
N GLY A 112 -31.16 -20.05 0.58
CA GLY A 112 -32.46 -19.98 -0.11
C GLY A 112 -33.47 -19.06 0.58
N ARG A 113 -33.00 -18.10 1.39
CA ARG A 113 -33.87 -17.16 2.09
C ARG A 113 -34.34 -16.09 1.09
N SER A 114 -35.64 -16.05 0.80
CA SER A 114 -36.34 -15.09 -0.07
C SER A 114 -36.14 -15.25 -1.58
N ARG A 115 -37.23 -14.98 -2.33
CA ARG A 115 -37.26 -14.94 -3.81
C ARG A 115 -36.49 -13.74 -4.38
N ASP A 116 -36.33 -12.69 -3.58
CA ASP A 116 -35.72 -11.42 -3.99
C ASP A 116 -34.23 -11.31 -3.62
N ALA A 117 -33.68 -12.26 -2.85
CA ALA A 117 -32.30 -12.23 -2.38
C ALA A 117 -31.25 -12.20 -3.50
N ALA A 118 -31.55 -12.79 -4.66
CA ALA A 118 -30.66 -12.73 -5.82
C ALA A 118 -30.61 -11.31 -6.43
N ASP A 119 -31.73 -10.61 -6.48
CA ASP A 119 -31.81 -9.25 -7.02
C ASP A 119 -31.22 -8.22 -6.02
N ASP A 120 -31.45 -8.43 -4.73
CA ASP A 120 -30.84 -7.62 -3.66
C ASP A 120 -29.31 -7.76 -3.65
N LEU A 121 -28.79 -9.00 -3.69
CA LEU A 121 -27.35 -9.23 -3.68
C LEU A 121 -26.69 -8.65 -4.93
N ARG A 122 -27.31 -8.82 -6.11
CA ARG A 122 -26.83 -8.24 -7.37
C ARG A 122 -26.75 -6.72 -7.30
N THR A 123 -27.78 -6.08 -6.76
CA THR A 123 -27.83 -4.62 -6.58
C THR A 123 -26.78 -4.15 -5.58
N ALA A 124 -26.64 -4.86 -4.47
CA ALA A 124 -25.62 -4.60 -3.46
C ALA A 124 -24.20 -4.74 -4.04
N LEU A 125 -23.93 -5.78 -4.83
CA LEU A 125 -22.63 -5.98 -5.46
C LEU A 125 -22.27 -4.82 -6.41
N LEU A 126 -23.16 -4.48 -7.34
CA LEU A 126 -22.93 -3.38 -8.29
C LEU A 126 -22.61 -2.07 -7.56
N ARG A 127 -23.35 -1.78 -6.50
CA ARG A 127 -23.16 -0.57 -5.71
C ARG A 127 -21.89 -0.61 -4.86
N TYR A 128 -21.70 -1.66 -4.08
CA TYR A 128 -20.65 -1.72 -3.07
C TYR A 128 -19.27 -1.95 -3.67
N MET A 129 -19.14 -2.64 -4.82
CA MET A 129 -17.85 -2.73 -5.50
C MET A 129 -17.33 -1.35 -5.93
N GLU A 130 -18.20 -0.49 -6.44
CA GLU A 130 -17.86 0.90 -6.79
C GLU A 130 -17.55 1.76 -5.56
N GLU A 131 -18.35 1.64 -4.50
CA GLU A 131 -18.08 2.34 -3.24
C GLU A 131 -16.73 1.93 -2.65
N ILE A 132 -16.44 0.62 -2.58
CA ILE A 132 -15.16 0.09 -2.08
C ILE A 132 -14.01 0.58 -2.95
N HIS A 133 -14.14 0.54 -4.29
CA HIS A 133 -13.08 1.02 -5.18
C HIS A 133 -12.74 2.50 -4.90
N ARG A 134 -13.75 3.37 -4.76
CA ARG A 134 -13.52 4.78 -4.41
C ARG A 134 -12.85 4.94 -3.05
N LEU A 135 -13.28 4.18 -2.05
CA LEU A 135 -12.70 4.20 -0.70
C LEU A 135 -11.24 3.71 -0.69
N ILE A 136 -10.91 2.66 -1.45
CA ILE A 136 -9.55 2.17 -1.61
C ILE A 136 -8.67 3.25 -2.26
N ARG A 137 -9.14 3.93 -3.32
CA ARG A 137 -8.40 5.05 -3.95
C ARG A 137 -8.18 6.22 -2.99
N THR A 138 -9.17 6.52 -2.15
CA THR A 138 -9.01 7.52 -1.07
C THR A 138 -7.96 7.07 -0.06
N CYS A 139 -7.99 5.80 0.37
CA CYS A 139 -7.00 5.25 1.29
C CYS A 139 -5.58 5.25 0.69
N GLU A 140 -5.41 4.97 -0.60
CA GLU A 140 -4.10 5.07 -1.28
C GLU A 140 -3.50 6.48 -1.09
N ARG A 141 -4.28 7.53 -1.37
CA ARG A 141 -3.83 8.93 -1.21
C ARG A 141 -3.49 9.26 0.24
N LEU A 142 -4.32 8.82 1.18
CA LEU A 142 -4.08 9.04 2.60
C LEU A 142 -2.84 8.26 3.10
N PHE A 143 -2.58 7.06 2.59
CA PHE A 143 -1.37 6.31 2.90
C PHE A 143 -0.11 6.92 2.28
N GLU A 144 -0.22 7.55 1.10
CA GLU A 144 0.86 8.37 0.54
C GLU A 144 1.17 9.59 1.43
N GLU A 145 0.14 10.24 1.97
CA GLU A 145 0.28 11.33 2.95
C GLU A 145 0.91 10.86 4.26
N LEU A 146 0.46 9.72 4.79
CA LEU A 146 1.05 9.09 5.96
C LEU A 146 2.53 8.76 5.71
N ALA A 147 2.87 8.18 4.56
CA ALA A 147 4.25 7.90 4.19
C ALA A 147 5.11 9.17 4.15
N SER A 148 4.55 10.28 3.63
CA SER A 148 5.22 11.58 3.64
C SER A 148 5.47 12.09 5.07
N ALA A 149 4.50 11.93 5.98
CA ALA A 149 4.68 12.27 7.39
C ALA A 149 5.77 11.41 8.08
N LEU A 150 5.93 10.16 7.65
CA LEU A 150 6.90 9.21 8.17
C LEU A 150 8.25 9.23 7.42
N ARG A 151 8.48 10.19 6.52
CA ARG A 151 9.67 10.22 5.64
C ARG A 151 11.01 10.40 6.35
N ASN A 152 11.01 10.72 7.64
CA ASN A 152 12.20 10.84 8.49
C ASN A 152 12.34 9.66 9.46
N GLU A 153 11.35 8.78 9.53
CA GLU A 153 11.33 7.64 10.44
C GLU A 153 12.14 6.48 9.84
N THR A 154 13.36 6.28 10.35
CA THR A 154 14.36 5.28 9.89
C THR A 154 13.73 3.91 9.62
N PHE A 155 12.92 3.41 10.55
CA PHE A 155 12.27 2.11 10.41
C PHE A 155 11.34 2.07 9.20
N PHE A 156 10.54 3.11 8.98
CA PHE A 156 9.58 3.17 7.88
C PHE A 156 10.27 3.25 6.53
N ILE A 157 11.24 4.16 6.38
CA ILE A 157 12.01 4.36 5.13
C ILE A 157 12.71 3.07 4.71
N ARG A 158 13.40 2.40 5.65
CA ARG A 158 14.07 1.12 5.38
C ARG A 158 13.09 0.02 5.03
N SER A 159 11.98 -0.07 5.77
CA SER A 159 10.99 -1.11 5.53
C SER A 159 10.35 -0.96 4.15
N LEU A 160 10.04 0.28 3.75
CA LEU A 160 9.55 0.58 2.41
C LEU A 160 10.54 0.14 1.33
N TYR A 161 11.84 0.46 1.48
CA TYR A 161 12.86 0.04 0.53
C TYR A 161 13.05 -1.49 0.47
N LEU A 162 13.17 -2.14 1.62
CA LEU A 162 13.55 -3.55 1.71
C LEU A 162 12.38 -4.49 1.38
N HIS A 163 11.17 -4.13 1.77
CA HIS A 163 10.04 -5.06 1.78
C HIS A 163 8.97 -4.75 0.74
N TRP A 164 9.06 -3.65 -0.02
CA TRP A 164 8.02 -3.29 -1.00
C TRP A 164 7.64 -4.45 -1.92
N GLN A 165 8.60 -5.19 -2.47
CA GLN A 165 8.31 -6.29 -3.40
C GLN A 165 7.50 -7.43 -2.78
N THR A 166 7.56 -7.59 -1.45
CA THR A 166 6.75 -8.56 -0.68
C THR A 166 5.41 -7.98 -0.22
N VAL A 167 5.22 -6.66 -0.38
CA VAL A 167 4.00 -5.94 -0.02
C VAL A 167 3.14 -5.72 -1.26
N SER A 168 3.73 -5.30 -2.38
CA SER A 168 3.03 -5.06 -3.64
C SER A 168 3.99 -5.19 -4.84
N PRO A 169 3.56 -5.83 -5.95
CA PRO A 169 4.30 -5.82 -7.20
C PRO A 169 4.19 -4.47 -7.96
N ASP A 170 3.33 -3.56 -7.52
CA ASP A 170 3.04 -2.31 -8.22
C ASP A 170 4.17 -1.28 -8.09
N ARG A 171 5.01 -1.18 -9.12
CA ARG A 171 6.14 -0.24 -9.13
C ARG A 171 5.71 1.21 -9.27
N ASP A 172 4.54 1.48 -9.85
CA ASP A 172 4.07 2.85 -10.05
C ASP A 172 3.49 3.43 -8.77
N ALA A 173 2.80 2.61 -7.97
CA ALA A 173 2.43 2.95 -6.60
C ALA A 173 3.66 3.33 -5.76
N LEU A 174 4.74 2.54 -5.79
CA LEU A 174 5.98 2.88 -5.08
C LEU A 174 6.56 4.22 -5.53
N ARG A 175 6.55 4.49 -6.84
CA ARG A 175 7.01 5.79 -7.38
C ARG A 175 6.12 6.94 -6.90
N ALA A 176 4.81 6.75 -6.85
CA ALA A 176 3.87 7.75 -6.34
C ALA A 176 4.14 8.06 -4.86
N ILE A 177 4.31 7.02 -4.03
CA ILE A 177 4.68 7.17 -2.62
C ILE A 177 5.97 7.98 -2.47
N TYR A 178 7.05 7.60 -3.16
CA TYR A 178 8.31 8.34 -3.07
C TYR A 178 8.20 9.79 -3.56
N ARG A 179 7.39 10.07 -4.59
CA ARG A 179 7.13 11.45 -5.06
C ARG A 179 6.35 12.27 -4.03
N LYS A 180 5.49 11.64 -3.23
CA LYS A 180 4.79 12.30 -2.13
C LYS A 180 5.71 12.55 -0.93
N MET A 181 6.65 11.65 -0.68
CA MET A 181 7.62 11.79 0.41
C MET A 181 8.69 12.85 0.11
N TYR A 182 9.22 12.86 -1.12
CA TYR A 182 10.40 13.62 -1.51
C TYR A 182 10.19 14.35 -2.84
N ALA A 183 10.68 15.59 -2.94
CA ALA A 183 10.53 16.40 -4.15
C ALA A 183 11.27 15.79 -5.36
N GLY A 184 12.40 15.13 -5.13
CA GLY A 184 13.18 14.36 -6.11
C GLY A 184 12.67 12.94 -6.32
N GLY A 185 11.53 12.60 -5.71
CA GLY A 185 10.86 11.32 -5.82
C GLY A 185 11.77 10.15 -5.44
N MET A 186 11.71 9.08 -6.23
CA MET A 186 12.42 7.83 -5.93
C MET A 186 13.94 8.02 -5.84
N ALA A 187 14.54 8.91 -6.61
CA ALA A 187 15.99 9.12 -6.56
C ALA A 187 16.42 9.72 -5.22
N GLU A 188 15.70 10.75 -4.74
CA GLU A 188 15.94 11.34 -3.42
C GLU A 188 15.63 10.34 -2.31
N GLY A 189 14.52 9.59 -2.40
CA GLY A 189 14.20 8.56 -1.42
C GLY A 189 15.25 7.45 -1.31
N LEU A 190 15.91 7.07 -2.41
CA LEU A 190 17.03 6.13 -2.35
C LEU A 190 18.28 6.74 -1.70
N LEU A 191 18.54 8.04 -1.88
CA LEU A 191 19.62 8.73 -1.17
C LEU A 191 19.35 8.76 0.34
N GLU A 192 18.11 9.02 0.76
CA GLU A 192 17.71 8.96 2.17
C GLU A 192 17.93 7.55 2.76
N VAL A 193 17.53 6.50 2.03
CA VAL A 193 17.77 5.11 2.44
C VAL A 193 19.27 4.82 2.58
N ALA A 194 20.08 5.24 1.60
CA ALA A 194 21.52 5.00 1.61
C ALA A 194 22.20 5.70 2.78
N GLU A 195 21.90 6.99 3.00
CA GLU A 195 22.42 7.77 4.12
C GLU A 195 22.00 7.15 5.45
N ASN A 196 20.75 6.68 5.54
CA ASN A 196 20.26 6.02 6.72
C ASN A 196 21.03 4.72 7.00
N PHE A 197 21.34 3.90 5.99
CA PHE A 197 22.19 2.72 6.17
C PHE A 197 23.62 3.07 6.58
N LEU A 198 24.22 4.08 5.94
CA LEU A 198 25.56 4.58 6.25
C LEU A 198 25.66 4.99 7.73
N ARG A 199 24.71 5.79 8.22
CA ARG A 199 24.66 6.25 9.62
C ARG A 199 24.54 5.11 10.65
N SER A 200 24.03 3.95 10.26
CA SER A 200 23.93 2.77 11.14
C SER A 200 24.99 1.70 10.87
N GLY A 201 26.04 2.00 10.10
CA GLY A 201 27.13 1.05 9.88
C GLY A 201 26.86 -0.03 8.81
N PHE A 202 25.72 0.02 8.11
CA PHE A 202 25.40 -0.95 7.05
C PHE A 202 26.01 -0.52 5.70
N TYR A 203 27.32 -0.37 5.66
CA TYR A 203 28.02 0.27 4.53
C TYR A 203 27.84 -0.45 3.19
N MET A 204 27.84 -1.79 3.18
CA MET A 204 27.58 -2.57 1.97
C MET A 204 26.17 -2.31 1.41
N ARG A 205 25.15 -2.25 2.27
CA ARG A 205 23.78 -1.92 1.86
C ARG A 205 23.68 -0.48 1.36
N ALA A 206 24.36 0.47 2.02
CA ALA A 206 24.42 1.84 1.55
C ALA A 206 25.01 1.91 0.13
N LYS A 207 26.12 1.20 -0.12
CA LYS A 207 26.74 1.11 -1.46
C LYS A 207 25.77 0.60 -2.52
N GLU A 208 25.13 -0.53 -2.28
CA GLU A 208 24.15 -1.13 -3.20
C GLU A 208 22.98 -0.18 -3.54
N VAL A 209 22.52 0.58 -2.55
CA VAL A 209 21.45 1.56 -2.76
C VAL A 209 21.94 2.71 -3.65
N LEU A 210 23.14 3.25 -3.38
CA LEU A 210 23.73 4.35 -4.16
C LEU A 210 23.98 3.97 -5.62
N GLU A 211 24.39 2.72 -5.89
CA GLU A 211 24.54 2.19 -7.25
C GLU A 211 23.20 2.19 -8.00
N LYS A 212 22.11 1.75 -7.34
CA LYS A 212 20.75 1.78 -7.92
C LYS A 212 20.28 3.21 -8.20
N THR A 213 20.62 4.16 -7.33
CA THR A 213 20.22 5.58 -7.46
C THR A 213 20.70 6.23 -8.75
N ARG A 214 21.91 5.89 -9.24
CA ARG A 214 22.49 6.47 -10.47
C ARG A 214 21.54 6.40 -11.67
N SER A 215 20.89 5.27 -11.87
CA SER A 215 19.94 5.06 -12.98
C SER A 215 18.69 5.94 -12.87
N ARG A 216 18.29 6.31 -11.63
CA ARG A 216 17.08 7.08 -11.35
C ARG A 216 17.29 8.58 -11.48
N LEU A 217 18.48 9.09 -11.19
CA LEU A 217 18.81 10.52 -11.34
C LEU A 217 18.66 10.99 -12.79
N ARG A 218 18.95 10.11 -13.77
CA ARG A 218 18.79 10.41 -15.21
C ARG A 218 17.33 10.69 -15.61
N LEU A 219 16.37 10.27 -14.81
CA LEU A 219 14.94 10.47 -15.07
C LEU A 219 14.43 11.82 -14.54
N ILE A 220 15.26 12.58 -13.82
CA ILE A 220 14.90 13.90 -13.29
C ILE A 220 15.05 14.94 -14.40
N LYS A 221 13.93 15.59 -14.75
CA LYS A 221 13.88 16.60 -15.82
C LYS A 221 14.44 17.95 -15.39
N LYS A 222 14.30 18.33 -14.11
CA LYS A 222 14.77 19.62 -13.60
C LYS A 222 16.28 19.58 -13.35
N GLN A 223 17.05 20.33 -14.14
CA GLN A 223 18.51 20.26 -14.13
C GLN A 223 19.12 20.66 -12.77
N GLU A 224 18.62 21.73 -12.14
CA GLU A 224 19.10 22.16 -10.82
C GLU A 224 18.92 21.10 -9.74
N GLN A 225 17.72 20.52 -9.68
CA GLN A 225 17.40 19.43 -8.75
C GLN A 225 18.27 18.21 -9.02
N ARG A 226 18.45 17.85 -10.29
CA ARG A 226 19.31 16.75 -10.70
C ARG A 226 20.76 16.98 -10.25
N ASN A 227 21.32 18.15 -10.51
CA ASN A 227 22.70 18.51 -10.13
C ASN A 227 22.89 18.44 -8.60
N SER A 228 21.93 18.95 -7.83
CA SER A 228 21.94 18.89 -6.36
C SER A 228 21.97 17.44 -5.85
N LEU A 229 21.10 16.58 -6.39
CA LEU A 229 21.06 15.17 -5.98
C LEU A 229 22.27 14.35 -6.48
N GLU A 230 22.82 14.68 -7.66
CA GLU A 230 24.08 14.11 -8.14
C GLU A 230 25.26 14.48 -7.24
N ALA A 231 25.33 15.72 -6.74
CA ALA A 231 26.34 16.14 -5.77
C ALA A 231 26.20 15.38 -4.45
N ARG A 232 24.97 15.24 -3.94
CA ARG A 232 24.68 14.44 -2.73
C ARG A 232 25.05 12.97 -2.92
N LEU A 233 24.75 12.38 -4.08
CA LEU A 233 25.16 11.01 -4.41
C LEU A 233 26.68 10.84 -4.32
N ARG A 234 27.45 11.73 -4.97
CA ARG A 234 28.93 11.66 -4.96
C ARG A 234 29.49 11.76 -3.56
N LYS A 235 28.95 12.68 -2.74
CA LYS A 235 29.34 12.83 -1.33
C LYS A 235 29.11 11.53 -0.55
N LEU A 236 27.90 10.97 -0.61
CA LEU A 236 27.58 9.72 0.10
C LEU A 236 28.41 8.53 -0.40
N GLN A 237 28.74 8.47 -1.70
CA GLN A 237 29.61 7.42 -2.23
C GLN A 237 31.01 7.49 -1.63
N ALA A 238 31.62 8.68 -1.57
CA ALA A 238 32.91 8.87 -0.94
C ALA A 238 32.89 8.53 0.56
N GLU A 239 31.82 8.90 1.28
CA GLU A 239 31.67 8.56 2.70
C GLU A 239 31.55 7.04 2.92
N VAL A 240 30.77 6.35 2.09
CA VAL A 240 30.63 4.88 2.14
C VAL A 240 31.94 4.18 1.82
N GLU A 241 32.65 4.61 0.77
CA GLU A 241 33.95 4.04 0.40
C GLU A 241 34.99 4.22 1.50
N ASN A 242 35.09 5.42 2.07
CA ASN A 242 35.96 5.68 3.21
C ASN A 242 35.62 4.82 4.43
N ALA A 243 34.32 4.64 4.72
CA ALA A 243 33.88 3.80 5.83
C ALA A 243 34.20 2.32 5.59
N LEU A 244 33.98 1.82 4.37
CA LEU A 244 34.33 0.46 3.96
C LEU A 244 35.84 0.21 4.05
N ASN A 245 36.66 1.13 3.54
CA ASN A 245 38.12 1.01 3.60
C ASN A 245 38.63 0.98 5.04
N LYS A 246 38.06 1.78 5.94
CA LYS A 246 38.40 1.74 7.37
C LYS A 246 37.96 0.44 8.06
N THR A 247 36.86 -0.16 7.62
CA THR A 247 36.28 -1.34 8.25
C THR A 247 36.85 -2.66 7.71
N LEU A 248 37.20 -2.70 6.42
CA LEU A 248 37.69 -3.90 5.71
C LEU A 248 39.20 -3.87 5.43
N GLY A 249 39.81 -2.68 5.41
CA GLY A 249 41.24 -2.48 5.16
C GLY A 249 42.09 -2.30 6.41
N GLY A 250 41.53 -2.54 7.61
CA GLY A 250 42.28 -2.60 8.85
C GLY A 250 42.90 -3.99 9.05
N VAL A 251 44.00 -4.24 8.35
CA VAL A 251 45.03 -5.23 8.73
C VAL A 251 46.31 -4.44 9.03
#